data_AF-A0A0G0DD76-F1
#
_entry.id   AF-A0A0G0DD76-F1
#
_cell.length_a   1.000
_cell.length_b   1.000
_cell.length_c   1.000
_cell.angle_alpha   90.00
_cell.angle_beta   90.00
_cell.angle_gamma   90.00
#
_symmetry.space_group_name_H-M   'P 1'
#
loop_
_entity.id
_entity.type
_entity.pdbx_description
1 polymer ?
#
loop_
_entity_poly.entity_id
_entity_poly.type
_entity_poly.pdbx_seq_one_letter_code
_entity_poly.pdbx_strand_id
1 'polypeptide(L)' 'MSTEAVKLLSVAVAISVGAIAPALGIGMIGSKAVEALGRNPEAESAIRTTMILA' A
#
# COMPACT_ATOMS: atom_id res chain seq x y z
N MET A 1 -33.29 -0.26 -8.48
CA MET A 1 -32.14 -1.20 -8.33
C MET A 1 -32.60 -2.37 -7.48
N SER A 2 -32.16 -3.60 -7.76
CA SER A 2 -32.44 -4.75 -6.87
C SER A 2 -31.58 -4.66 -5.61
N THR A 3 -32.03 -5.27 -4.52
CA THR A 3 -31.27 -5.34 -3.25
C THR A 3 -29.89 -5.95 -3.46
N GLU A 4 -29.80 -6.97 -4.31
CA GLU A 4 -28.54 -7.63 -4.66
C GLU A 4 -27.56 -6.66 -5.36
N ALA A 5 -28.05 -5.86 -6.31
CA ALA A 5 -27.23 -4.86 -6.99
C ALA A 5 -26.70 -3.79 -6.03
N VAL A 6 -27.52 -3.35 -5.07
CA VAL A 6 -27.08 -2.38 -4.05
C VAL A 6 -26.03 -3.00 -3.12
N LYS A 7 -26.18 -4.27 -2.73
CA LYS A 7 -25.22 -4.98 -1.89
C LYS A 7 -23.85 -5.08 -2.56
N LEU A 8 -23.81 -5.47 -3.84
CA LEU A 8 -22.56 -5.57 -4.60
C LEU A 8 -21.86 -4.21 -4.75
N LEU A 9 -22.62 -3.15 -5.02
CA LEU A 9 -22.07 -1.79 -5.13
C LEU A 9 -21.48 -1.31 -3.80
N SER A 10 -22.19 -1.53 -2.69
CA SER A 10 -21.69 -1.16 -1.35
C SER A 10 -20.39 -1.87 -0.99
N VAL A 11 -20.27 -3.16 -1.33
CA VAL A 11 -19.04 -3.94 -1.12
C VAL A 11 -17.90 -3.38 -1.96
N ALA A 12 -18.14 -3.09 -3.24
CA ALA A 12 -17.13 -2.51 -4.12
C ALA A 12 -16.61 -1.16 -3.59
N VAL A 13 -17.52 -0.27 -3.18
CA VAL A 13 -17.14 1.04 -2.60
C VAL A 13 -16.34 0.87 -1.32
N ALA A 14 -16.77 -0.01 -0.41
CA ALA A 14 -16.06 -0.24 0.85
C ALA A 14 -14.62 -0.74 0.60
N ILE A 15 -14.43 -1.67 -0.34
CA ILE A 15 -13.11 -2.20 -0.69
C ILE A 15 -12.26 -1.11 -1.35
N SER A 16 -12.80 -0.42 -2.35
CA SER A 16 -12.05 0.61 -3.08
C SER A 16 -11.61 1.75 -2.16
N VAL A 17 -12.51 2.26 -1.30
CA VAL A 17 -12.17 3.31 -0.35
C VAL A 17 -11.20 2.80 0.72
N GLY A 18 -11.41 1.59 1.23
CA GLY A 18 -10.54 0.95 2.22
C GLY A 18 -9.12 0.68 1.71
N ALA A 19 -8.95 0.46 0.40
CA ALA A 19 -7.65 0.19 -0.21
C ALA A 19 -6.80 1.44 -0.48
N ILE A 20 -7.37 2.65 -0.50
CA ILE A 20 -6.64 3.88 -0.86
C ILE A 20 -5.54 4.20 0.16
N ALA A 21 -5.85 4.20 1.46
CA ALA A 21 -4.88 4.55 2.49
C ALA A 21 -3.69 3.56 2.55
N PRO A 22 -3.91 2.23 2.54
CA PRO A 22 -2.82 1.26 2.42
C PRO A 22 -1.99 1.43 1.15
N ALA A 23 -2.65 1.63 -0.01
CA ALA A 23 -1.93 1.80 -1.27
C ALA A 23 -0.99 3.02 -1.25
N LEU A 24 -1.45 4.14 -0.69
CA LEU A 24 -0.64 5.35 -0.53
C LEU A 24 0.51 5.14 0.49
N GLY A 25 0.22 4.48 1.61
CA GLY A 25 1.22 4.16 2.64
C GLY A 25 2.35 3.29 2.09
N ILE A 26 1.99 2.16 1.47
CA ILE A 26 2.95 1.22 0.87
C ILE A 26 3.75 1.89 -0.25
N GLY A 27 3.09 2.68 -1.11
CA GLY A 27 3.76 3.45 -2.15
C GLY A 27 4.81 4.42 -1.60
N MET A 28 4.49 5.11 -0.50
CA MET A 28 5.41 6.03 0.16
C MET A 28 6.59 5.29 0.81
N ILE A 29 6.33 4.17 1.48
CA ILE A 29 7.37 3.31 2.07
C ILE A 29 8.34 2.85 0.98
N GLY A 30 7.83 2.32 -0.13
CA GLY A 30 8.66 1.87 -1.26
C GLY A 30 9.49 3.00 -1.87
N SER A 31 8.88 4.18 -2.09
CA SER A 31 9.60 5.35 -2.59
C SER A 31 10.76 5.76 -1.67
N LYS A 32 10.53 5.81 -0.36
CA LYS A 32 11.57 6.19 0.61
C LYS A 32 12.63 5.12 0.79
N ALA A 33 12.27 3.84 0.68
CA ALA A 33 13.22 2.75 0.65
C ALA A 33 14.18 2.89 -0.53
N VAL A 34 13.67 3.13 -1.75
CA VAL A 34 14.51 3.31 -2.95
C VAL A 34 15.42 4.53 -2.83
N GLU A 35 14.90 5.67 -2.35
CA GLU A 35 15.72 6.86 -2.09
C GLU A 35 16.84 6.57 -1.07
N ALA A 36 16.53 5.86 0.02
CA ALA A 36 17.51 5.54 1.07
C ALA A 36 18.59 4.56 0.58
N LEU A 37 18.20 3.56 -0.22
CA LEU A 37 19.13 2.60 -0.85
C LEU A 37 20.08 3.28 -1.82
N GLY A 38 19.58 4.21 -2.65
CA GLY A 38 20.43 4.95 -3.57
C GLY A 38 21.48 5.82 -2.87
N ARG A 39 21.21 6.24 -1.62
CA ARG A 39 22.14 7.05 -0.81
C ARG A 39 23.08 6.20 0.05
N ASN A 40 22.61 5.04 0.52
CA ASN A 40 23.36 4.14 1.41
C ASN A 40 23.19 2.68 0.94
N PRO A 41 23.92 2.24 -0.10
CA PRO A 41 23.80 0.89 -0.63
C PRO A 41 24.11 -0.21 0.39
N GLU A 42 25.00 0.05 1.35
CA GLU A 42 25.38 -0.86 2.43
C GLU A 42 24.23 -1.18 3.39
N ALA A 43 23.18 -0.35 3.44
CA ALA A 43 22.03 -0.54 4.31
C ALA A 43 20.93 -1.42 3.68
N GLU A 44 21.18 -2.05 2.52
CA GLU A 44 20.16 -2.76 1.74
C GLU A 44 19.35 -3.77 2.54
N SER A 45 20.04 -4.65 3.26
CA SER A 45 19.40 -5.73 4.02
C SER A 45 18.43 -5.20 5.09
N ALA A 46 18.82 -4.14 5.81
CA ALA A 46 18.01 -3.54 6.86
C ALA A 46 16.79 -2.78 6.27
N ILE A 47 17.00 -2.02 5.21
CA ILE A 47 15.93 -1.26 4.53
C ILE A 47 14.91 -2.23 3.91
N ARG A 48 15.36 -3.28 3.20
CA ARG A 48 14.47 -4.27 2.57
C ARG A 48 13.63 -5.03 3.61
N THR A 49 14.24 -5.42 4.72
CA THR A 49 13.52 -6.09 5.82
C THR A 49 12.42 -5.20 6.38
N THR A 50 12.76 -3.94 6.69
CA THR A 50 11.80 -2.99 7.25
C THR A 50 10.66 -2.67 6.26
N MET A 51 10.99 -2.51 4.97
CA MET A 51 10.01 -2.25 3.90
C MET A 51 8.99 -3.37 3.74
N ILE A 52 9.39 -4.64 3.88
CA ILE A 52 8.49 -5.80 3.73
C ILE A 52 7.55 -5.97 4.93
N LEU A 53 7.97 -5.52 6.12
CA LEU A 53 7.19 -5.66 7.36
C LEU A 53 6.12 -4.56 7.56
N ALA A 54 6.17 -3.49 6.76
CA ALA A 54 5.31 -2.31 6.87
C ALA A 54 4.04 -2.45 6.03
#